data_AF-E3UKI4-F1
#
_entry.id   AF-E3UKI4-F1
#
_cell.length_a   1.000
_cell.length_b   1.000
_cell.length_c   1.000
_cell.angle_alpha   90.00
_cell.angle_beta   90.00
_cell.angle_gamma   90.00
#
_symmetry.space_group_name_H-M   'P 1'
#
loop_
_entity.id
_entity.type
_entity.pdbx_description
1 polymer ?
#
loop_
_entity_poly.entity_id
_entity_poly.type
_entity_poly.pdbx_seq_one_letter_code
_entity_poly.pdbx_strand_id
1 'polypeptide(L)'
;QYNTTYPLTAPFVSTGEIVTFRIGIASDLDRDSKSKSKPNEFISYYKKGYLSYNKLKQHVNVKWDPQPPVILSSSYSQKGRGMELSELIVYDGRLLSFDDRTGMIYEILNNNKVIPWVVLADGNGH
;
A
#
# COMPACT_ATOMS: atom_id res chain seq x y z
N GLN A 1 4.63 23.51 2.18
CA GLN A 1 3.19 23.62 1.88
C GLN A 1 2.64 22.21 1.80
N TYR A 2 1.52 21.91 2.47
CA TYR A 2 0.89 20.58 2.43
C TYR A 2 0.25 20.32 1.06
N ASN A 3 0.44 19.11 0.52
CA ASN A 3 -0.17 18.66 -0.73
C ASN A 3 -1.50 17.95 -0.45
N THR A 4 -2.61 18.59 -0.83
CA THR A 4 -3.97 18.10 -0.61
C THR A 4 -4.46 17.11 -1.66
N THR A 5 -3.59 16.60 -2.55
CA THR A 5 -4.00 15.70 -3.65
C THR A 5 -4.57 14.40 -3.09
N TYR A 6 -5.86 14.15 -3.33
CA TYR A 6 -6.53 12.90 -3.00
C TYR A 6 -7.74 12.65 -3.91
N PRO A 7 -7.90 11.45 -4.48
CA PRO A 7 -6.93 10.35 -4.55
C PRO A 7 -5.69 10.72 -5.40
N LEU A 8 -4.63 9.91 -5.36
CA LEU A 8 -3.42 10.14 -6.18
C LEU A 8 -3.66 10.06 -7.69
N THR A 9 -4.67 9.28 -8.10
CA THR A 9 -5.11 9.18 -9.49
C THR A 9 -6.49 9.79 -9.59
N ALA A 10 -6.66 10.75 -10.50
CA ALA A 10 -7.96 11.36 -10.75
C ALA A 10 -9.00 10.28 -11.11
N PRO A 11 -10.16 10.25 -10.43
CA PRO A 11 -11.25 9.35 -10.80
C PRO A 11 -11.73 9.65 -12.21
N PHE A 12 -12.18 8.62 -12.94
CA PHE A 12 -12.85 8.82 -14.22
C PHE A 12 -14.36 8.55 -14.10
N VAL A 13 -15.14 9.37 -14.77
CA VAL A 13 -16.61 9.28 -14.79
C VAL A 13 -17.03 8.83 -16.18
N SER A 14 -17.77 7.72 -16.25
CA SER A 14 -18.33 7.22 -17.50
C SER A 14 -19.83 7.52 -17.60
N THR A 15 -20.42 7.15 -18.74
CA THR A 15 -21.87 7.22 -18.94
C THR A 15 -22.63 6.44 -17.86
N GLY A 16 -23.81 6.94 -17.46
CA GLY A 16 -24.65 6.29 -16.44
C GLY A 16 -24.25 6.54 -14.99
N GLU A 17 -23.57 7.65 -14.70
CA GLU A 17 -23.14 8.08 -13.35
C GLU A 17 -22.24 7.07 -12.61
N ILE A 18 -21.44 6.32 -13.37
CA ILE A 18 -20.44 5.41 -12.80
C ILE A 18 -19.15 6.21 -12.56
N VAL A 19 -18.71 6.24 -11.31
CA VAL A 19 -17.41 6.81 -10.92
C VAL A 19 -16.45 5.66 -10.65
N THR A 20 -15.29 5.69 -11.29
CA THR A 20 -14.28 4.65 -11.11
C THR A 20 -13.00 5.21 -10.50
N PHE A 21 -12.54 4.53 -9.46
CA PHE A 21 -11.36 4.87 -8.67
C PHE A 21 -10.26 3.84 -8.90
N ARG A 22 -9.01 4.30 -8.96
CA ARG A 22 -7.85 3.42 -8.82
C ARG A 22 -7.72 3.01 -7.36
N ILE A 23 -7.57 1.70 -7.11
CA ILE A 23 -7.37 1.16 -5.76
C ILE A 23 -6.10 0.33 -5.68
N GLY A 24 -5.57 0.19 -4.48
CA GLY A 24 -4.47 -0.70 -4.15
C GLY A 24 -4.70 -1.37 -2.79
N ILE A 25 -4.18 -2.58 -2.63
CA ILE A 25 -4.12 -3.31 -1.37
C ILE A 25 -2.69 -3.81 -1.16
N ALA A 26 -2.20 -3.74 0.08
CA ALA A 26 -0.94 -4.34 0.49
C ALA A 26 -1.22 -5.52 1.42
N SER A 27 -0.35 -6.53 1.43
CA SER A 27 -0.50 -7.69 2.30
C SER A 27 0.33 -7.57 3.56
N ASP A 28 -0.26 -7.96 4.68
CA ASP A 28 0.50 -8.45 5.82
C ASP A 28 0.61 -9.98 5.70
N LEU A 29 1.84 -10.50 5.75
CA LEU A 29 2.11 -11.95 5.68
C LEU A 29 2.57 -12.49 7.03
N ASP A 30 2.52 -11.69 8.10
CA ASP A 30 3.11 -12.02 9.38
C ASP A 30 4.57 -12.53 9.19
N ARG A 31 4.91 -13.67 9.80
CA ARG A 31 6.23 -14.30 9.71
C ARG A 31 6.56 -14.86 8.33
N ASP A 32 5.56 -15.06 7.47
CA ASP A 32 5.75 -15.53 6.10
C ASP A 32 6.23 -14.40 5.16
N SER A 33 6.36 -13.17 5.68
CA SER A 33 7.05 -12.06 5.00
C SER A 33 8.52 -12.35 4.70
N LYS A 34 9.17 -13.27 5.43
CA LYS A 34 10.60 -13.57 5.20
C LYS A 34 10.82 -14.21 3.83
N SER A 35 11.66 -13.60 3.01
CA SER A 35 12.00 -14.10 1.68
C SER A 35 12.63 -15.48 1.74
N LYS A 36 12.07 -16.41 0.96
CA LYS A 36 12.60 -17.79 0.84
C LYS A 36 13.86 -17.86 -0.02
N SER A 37 14.08 -16.88 -0.90
CA SER A 37 15.18 -16.89 -1.87
C SER A 37 16.34 -15.98 -1.50
N LYS A 38 16.12 -14.98 -0.64
CA LYS A 38 17.13 -14.00 -0.28
C LYS A 38 17.24 -13.85 1.24
N PRO A 39 18.41 -14.15 1.83
CA PRO A 39 18.64 -13.97 3.25
C PRO A 39 18.42 -12.51 3.68
N ASN A 40 17.83 -12.31 4.87
CA ASN A 40 17.60 -11.00 5.48
C ASN A 40 16.75 -10.03 4.64
N GLU A 41 15.94 -10.55 3.71
CA GLU A 41 14.96 -9.77 2.97
C GLU A 41 13.55 -10.18 3.38
N PHE A 42 12.68 -9.20 3.52
CA PHE A 42 11.27 -9.35 3.85
C PHE A 42 10.42 -8.78 2.73
N ILE A 43 9.23 -9.35 2.52
CA ILE A 43 8.37 -9.04 1.40
C ILE A 43 6.92 -8.80 1.82
N SER A 44 6.24 -7.96 1.05
CA SER A 44 4.79 -7.81 1.01
C SER A 44 4.33 -7.79 -0.45
N TYR A 45 3.06 -8.13 -0.69
CA TYR A 45 2.45 -8.07 -2.01
C TYR A 45 1.57 -6.83 -2.13
N TYR A 46 1.78 -6.07 -3.21
CA TYR A 46 0.95 -4.93 -3.57
C TYR A 46 0.13 -5.24 -4.82
N LYS A 47 -1.19 -5.33 -4.66
CA LYS A 47 -2.14 -5.60 -5.76
C LYS A 47 -2.96 -4.36 -6.04
N LYS A 48 -3.11 -4.05 -7.33
CA LYS A 48 -3.87 -2.90 -7.79
C LYS A 48 -5.11 -3.32 -8.57
N GLY A 49 -6.10 -2.46 -8.60
CA GLY A 49 -7.34 -2.69 -9.32
C GLY A 49 -8.13 -1.40 -9.49
N TYR A 50 -9.41 -1.55 -9.80
CA TYR A 50 -10.37 -0.48 -9.94
C TYR A 50 -11.61 -0.79 -9.12
N LEU A 51 -12.15 0.24 -8.47
CA LEU A 51 -13.47 0.22 -7.84
C LEU A 51 -14.38 1.12 -8.65
N SER A 52 -15.45 0.57 -9.21
CA SER A 52 -16.49 1.31 -9.93
C SER A 52 -17.75 1.37 -9.07
N TYR A 53 -18.18 2.57 -8.73
CA TYR A 53 -19.45 2.82 -8.03
C TYR A 53 -20.49 3.33 -9.01
N ASN A 54 -21.57 2.58 -9.18
CA ASN A 54 -22.74 3.01 -9.93
C ASN A 54 -23.72 3.70 -8.98
N LYS A 55 -23.86 5.03 -9.09
CA LYS A 55 -24.73 5.82 -8.22
C LYS A 55 -26.20 5.44 -8.32
N LEU A 56 -26.69 5.21 -9.54
CA LEU A 56 -28.10 4.89 -9.79
C LEU A 56 -28.50 3.51 -9.23
N LYS A 57 -27.63 2.51 -9.39
CA LYS A 57 -27.87 1.14 -8.92
C LYS A 57 -27.41 0.89 -7.49
N GLN A 58 -26.75 1.88 -6.87
CA GLN A 58 -26.09 1.75 -5.57
C GLN A 58 -25.20 0.51 -5.47
N HIS A 59 -24.46 0.21 -6.54
CA HIS A 59 -23.70 -1.03 -6.68
C HIS A 59 -22.22 -0.74 -6.86
N VAL A 60 -21.38 -1.50 -6.14
CA VAL A 60 -19.92 -1.45 -6.23
C VAL A 60 -19.42 -2.67 -7.00
N ASN A 61 -18.56 -2.44 -7.99
CA ASN A 61 -17.82 -3.50 -8.66
C ASN A 61 -16.33 -3.30 -8.46
N VAL A 62 -15.62 -4.37 -8.11
CA VAL A 62 -14.15 -4.36 -8.01
C VAL A 62 -13.58 -5.25 -9.11
N LYS A 63 -12.61 -4.72 -9.84
CA LYS A 63 -11.83 -5.46 -10.83
C LYS A 63 -10.35 -5.33 -10.52
N TRP A 64 -9.66 -6.44 -10.42
CA TRP A 64 -8.22 -6.44 -10.21
C TRP A 64 -7.48 -6.36 -11.53
N ASP A 65 -6.28 -5.76 -11.49
CA ASP A 65 -5.37 -5.83 -12.63
C ASP A 65 -5.06 -7.30 -12.95
N PRO A 66 -4.94 -7.65 -14.24
CA PRO A 66 -4.64 -9.01 -14.66
C PRO A 66 -3.24 -9.46 -14.25
N GLN A 67 -2.34 -8.50 -14.00
CA GLN A 67 -0.97 -8.79 -13.61
C GLN A 67 -0.90 -9.30 -12.17
N PRO A 68 0.06 -10.19 -11.88
CA PRO A 68 0.29 -10.65 -10.52
C PRO A 68 0.60 -9.46 -9.59
N PRO A 69 0.37 -9.61 -8.27
CA PRO A 69 0.79 -8.62 -7.30
C PRO A 69 2.28 -8.29 -7.44
N VAL A 70 2.62 -7.02 -7.27
CA VAL A 70 4.02 -6.58 -7.23
C VAL A 70 4.60 -6.95 -5.87
N ILE A 71 5.85 -7.39 -5.85
CA ILE A 71 6.58 -7.61 -4.59
C ILE A 71 7.18 -6.29 -4.13
N LEU A 72 6.80 -5.86 -2.94
CA LEU A 72 7.48 -4.83 -2.18
C LEU A 72 8.48 -5.52 -1.25
N SER A 73 9.73 -5.05 -1.17
CA SER A 73 10.72 -5.70 -0.31
C SER A 73 11.66 -4.72 0.40
N SER A 74 12.14 -5.15 1.56
CA SER A 74 13.06 -4.39 2.42
C SER A 74 13.96 -5.33 3.20
N SER A 75 15.17 -4.89 3.52
CA SER A 75 16.08 -5.59 4.44
C SER A 75 15.96 -5.10 5.88
N TYR A 76 15.22 -4.02 6.13
CA TYR A 76 14.96 -3.55 7.49
C TYR A 76 14.08 -4.54 8.23
N SER A 77 14.48 -4.87 9.45
CA SER A 77 13.74 -5.78 10.31
C SER A 77 14.02 -5.52 11.79
N GLN A 78 13.07 -5.92 12.63
CA GLN A 78 13.19 -5.92 14.07
C GLN A 78 12.93 -7.32 14.58
N LYS A 79 13.92 -7.89 15.27
CA LYS A 79 13.90 -9.28 15.76
C LYS A 79 13.60 -10.29 14.64
N GLY A 80 14.12 -10.04 13.43
CA GLY A 80 13.96 -10.92 12.27
C GLY A 80 12.57 -10.93 11.65
N ARG A 81 11.80 -9.85 11.81
CA ARG A 81 10.50 -9.61 11.16
C ARG A 81 10.47 -8.22 10.52
N GLY A 82 9.79 -8.06 9.39
CA GLY A 82 9.65 -6.79 8.69
C GLY A 82 8.74 -6.93 7.47
N MET A 83 8.39 -5.81 6.84
CA MET A 83 7.41 -5.77 5.73
C MET A 83 6.05 -6.37 6.07
N GLU A 84 5.66 -6.34 7.34
CA GLU A 84 4.32 -6.71 7.80
C GLU A 84 3.45 -5.45 7.71
N LEU A 85 2.98 -5.20 6.48
CA LEU A 85 2.35 -3.94 6.09
C LEU A 85 0.88 -3.90 6.50
N SER A 86 0.58 -3.21 7.60
CA SER A 86 -0.75 -3.26 8.23
C SER A 86 -1.71 -2.14 7.79
N GLU A 87 -1.28 -1.18 6.96
CA GLU A 87 -2.13 -0.12 6.41
C GLU A 87 -1.57 0.44 5.08
N LEU A 88 -2.43 1.06 4.28
CA LEU A 88 -2.09 1.76 3.05
C LEU A 88 -2.89 3.07 2.90
N ILE A 89 -2.21 4.22 2.99
CA ILE A 89 -2.86 5.54 2.97
C ILE A 89 -2.23 6.49 1.97
N VAL A 90 -3.02 7.47 1.51
CA VAL A 90 -2.51 8.64 0.81
C VAL A 90 -2.40 9.80 1.79
N TYR A 91 -1.19 10.33 1.95
CA TYR A 91 -0.91 11.48 2.82
C TYR A 91 0.10 12.40 2.15
N ASP A 92 -0.15 13.72 2.15
CA ASP A 92 0.73 14.72 1.54
C ASP A 92 1.12 14.40 0.08
N GLY A 93 0.16 13.84 -0.69
CA GLY A 93 0.39 13.42 -2.08
C GLY A 93 1.31 12.20 -2.25
N ARG A 94 1.52 11.41 -1.20
CA ARG A 94 2.34 10.19 -1.19
C ARG A 94 1.51 8.97 -0.86
N LEU A 95 1.89 7.81 -1.38
CA LEU A 95 1.34 6.52 -0.96
C LEU A 95 2.23 5.95 0.15
N LEU A 96 1.67 5.76 1.34
CA LEU A 96 2.40 5.31 2.52
C LEU A 96 1.87 3.98 3.04
N SER A 97 2.77 3.16 3.58
CA SER A 97 2.44 1.92 4.28
C SER A 97 3.32 1.75 5.53
N PHE A 98 2.87 0.95 6.48
CA PHE A 98 3.38 0.92 7.86
C PHE A 98 3.74 -0.50 8.23
N ASP A 99 5.00 -0.73 8.59
CA ASP A 99 5.47 -2.03 9.10
C ASP A 99 5.32 -2.07 10.62
N ASP A 100 4.36 -2.85 11.11
CA ASP A 100 4.01 -2.93 12.53
C ASP A 100 5.10 -3.58 13.40
N ARG A 101 6.11 -4.19 12.77
CA ARG A 101 7.22 -4.84 13.48
C ARG A 101 8.36 -3.88 13.75
N THR A 102 8.68 -3.06 12.77
CA THR A 102 9.82 -2.12 12.82
C THR A 102 9.41 -0.71 13.20
N GLY A 103 8.12 -0.39 13.12
CA GLY A 103 7.61 0.97 13.21
C GLY A 103 7.96 1.83 12.00
N MET A 104 8.52 1.25 10.92
CA MET A 104 8.90 1.98 9.72
C MET A 104 7.67 2.35 8.90
N ILE A 105 7.57 3.64 8.54
CA ILE A 105 6.69 4.13 7.50
C ILE A 105 7.48 4.12 6.19
N TYR A 106 6.95 3.43 5.19
CA TYR A 106 7.48 3.40 3.83
C TYR A 106 6.65 4.24 2.89
N GLU A 107 7.33 5.03 2.04
CA GLU A 107 6.73 5.59 0.83
C GLU A 107 6.83 4.57 -0.30
N ILE A 108 5.70 4.24 -0.93
CA ILE A 108 5.61 3.40 -2.12
C ILE A 108 5.59 4.31 -3.35
N LEU A 109 6.68 4.30 -4.12
CA LEU A 109 6.81 5.12 -5.32
C LEU A 109 6.03 4.52 -6.50
N ASN A 110 5.81 5.32 -7.55
CA ASN A 110 5.09 4.89 -8.76
C ASN A 110 5.73 3.68 -9.49
N ASN A 111 7.05 3.49 -9.34
CA ASN A 111 7.77 2.32 -9.85
C ASN A 111 7.73 1.11 -8.89
N ASN A 112 6.88 1.16 -7.85
CA ASN A 112 6.71 0.20 -6.78
C ASN A 112 7.95 0.00 -5.88
N LYS A 113 8.91 0.93 -5.89
CA LYS A 113 10.01 0.93 -4.93
C LYS A 113 9.51 1.42 -3.58
N VAL A 114 9.89 0.72 -2.50
CA VAL A 114 9.65 1.16 -1.12
C VAL A 114 10.84 1.95 -0.60
N ILE A 115 10.58 3.13 -0.03
CA ILE A 115 11.59 4.01 0.54
C ILE A 115 11.24 4.25 2.02
N PRO A 116 12.13 3.92 2.97
CA PRO A 116 11.95 4.31 4.37
C PRO A 116 11.77 5.82 4.49
N TRP A 117 10.75 6.26 5.21
CA TRP A 117 10.46 7.68 5.41
C TRP A 117 10.64 8.12 6.87
N VAL A 118 9.96 7.44 7.80
CA VAL A 118 9.98 7.74 9.24
C VAL A 118 10.01 6.44 10.02
N VAL A 119 10.64 6.44 11.19
CA VAL A 119 10.56 5.35 12.17
C VAL A 119 9.76 5.83 13.37
N LEU A 120 8.76 5.04 13.76
CA LEU A 120 7.97 5.25 14.97
C LEU A 120 8.48 4.33 16.06
N ALA A 121 8.97 4.91 17.15
CA ALA A 121 9.21 4.17 18.38
C ALA A 121 7.89 3.87 19.10
N ASP A 122 7.89 2.83 19.91
CA ASP A 122 6.70 2.40 20.66
C ASP A 122 6.34 3.40 21.77
N GLY A 123 5.07 3.36 22.21
CA GLY A 123 4.58 4.17 23.32
C GLY A 123 4.74 5.68 23.10
N ASN A 124 5.44 6.34 24.04
CA ASN A 124 5.73 7.78 23.99
C ASN A 124 7.05 8.12 23.26
N GLY A 125 7.73 7.12 22.70
CA GLY A 125 8.96 7.31 21.94
C GLY A 125 10.26 7.38 22.74
N HIS A 126 10.26 6.91 24.01
CA HIS A 126 11.43 6.88 24.90
C HIS A 126 11.81 5.46 25.35
#